data_AF-W7T6A9-F1
#
_entry.id   AF-W7T6A9-F1
#
_cell.length_a   1.000
_cell.length_b   1.000
_cell.length_c   1.000
_cell.angle_alpha   90.00
_cell.angle_beta   90.00
_cell.angle_gamma   90.00
#
_symmetry.space_group_name_H-M   'P 1'
#
loop_
_entity.id
_entity.type
_entity.pdbx_description
1 polymer ?
#
loop_
_entity_poly.entity_id
_entity_poly.type
_entity_poly.pdbx_seq_one_letter_code
_entity_poly.pdbx_strand_id
1 'polypeptide(L)'
;MSDTTYVQLLDLACGGLLLSAVLVLWRRELAVIVRMFAAQGVALAALVTVLAAHEGSAELGGVAVGILVLRAGVLPWLLRRALAQAGPARRETRPLVNVATSLLAAALLTLLAYAVSQPLVALAPSPATHAIPVGVTVVLVGFFVLVTRRRALSQLVGFLLMDNGITTVGFLTTSGVGLI
;
A
#
# COMPACT_ATOMS: atom_id res chain seq x y z
N MET A 1 21.70 9.51 8.36
CA MET A 1 21.12 8.24 8.85
C MET A 1 22.11 7.12 8.53
N SER A 2 22.33 6.13 9.39
CA SER A 2 23.17 4.97 9.05
C SER A 2 22.45 4.03 8.08
N ASP A 3 23.19 3.37 7.20
CA ASP A 3 22.63 2.46 6.18
C ASP A 3 21.83 1.30 6.79
N THR A 4 22.26 0.80 7.95
CA THR A 4 21.54 -0.26 8.67
C THR A 4 20.17 0.22 9.17
N THR A 5 20.09 1.42 9.72
CA THR A 5 18.83 2.00 10.21
C THR A 5 17.91 2.36 9.05
N TYR A 6 18.47 2.82 7.93
CA TYR A 6 17.73 3.06 6.69
C TYR A 6 17.00 1.81 6.21
N VAL A 7 17.73 0.70 6.03
CA VAL A 7 17.18 -0.58 5.56
C VAL A 7 16.09 -1.09 6.51
N GLN A 8 16.34 -1.07 7.82
CA GLN A 8 15.36 -1.54 8.81
C GLN A 8 14.05 -0.76 8.78
N LEU A 9 14.13 0.57 8.66
CA LEU A 9 12.93 1.41 8.61
C LEU A 9 12.17 1.24 7.29
N LEU A 10 12.89 1.09 6.18
CA LEU A 10 12.33 0.82 4.87
C LEU A 10 11.58 -0.52 4.86
N ASP A 11 12.23 -1.59 5.34
CA ASP A 11 11.63 -2.92 5.45
C ASP A 11 10.42 -2.94 6.37
N LEU A 12 10.46 -2.19 7.48
CA LEU A 12 9.33 -2.05 8.40
C LEU A 12 8.13 -1.39 7.71
N ALA A 13 8.37 -0.32 6.95
CA ALA A 13 7.31 0.39 6.22
C ALA A 13 6.71 -0.50 5.11
N CYS A 14 7.55 -1.15 4.31
CA CYS A 14 7.14 -2.09 3.27
C CYS A 14 6.39 -3.31 3.84
N GLY A 15 6.89 -3.88 4.93
CA GLY A 15 6.23 -4.96 5.66
C GLY A 15 4.86 -4.54 6.18
N GLY A 16 4.73 -3.32 6.71
CA GLY A 16 3.44 -2.74 7.13
C GLY A 16 2.45 -2.58 5.96
N LEU A 17 2.92 -2.12 4.80
CA LEU A 17 2.11 -2.01 3.58
C LEU A 17 1.62 -3.38 3.09
N LEU A 18 2.49 -4.39 3.10
CA LEU A 18 2.14 -5.75 2.70
C LEU A 18 1.17 -6.41 3.67
N LEU A 19 1.44 -6.33 4.98
CA LEU A 19 0.59 -6.88 6.03
C LEU A 19 -0.81 -6.27 5.96
N SER A 20 -0.90 -4.94 5.81
CA SER A 20 -2.19 -4.27 5.68
C SER A 20 -2.94 -4.71 4.40
N ALA A 21 -2.24 -4.88 3.28
CA ALA A 21 -2.84 -5.38 2.04
C ALA A 21 -3.43 -6.79 2.20
N VAL A 22 -2.69 -7.71 2.83
CA VAL A 22 -3.14 -9.08 3.07
C VAL A 22 -4.29 -9.11 4.09
N LEU A 23 -4.22 -8.31 5.14
CA LEU A 23 -5.27 -8.24 6.16
C LEU A 23 -6.61 -7.75 5.60
N VAL A 24 -6.60 -6.87 4.60
CA VAL A 24 -7.83 -6.43 3.89
C VAL A 24 -8.59 -7.61 3.27
N LEU A 25 -7.92 -8.70 2.88
CA LEU A 25 -8.56 -9.89 2.33
C LEU A 25 -9.47 -10.60 3.36
N TRP A 26 -9.09 -10.55 4.64
CA TRP A 26 -9.85 -11.20 5.72
C TRP A 26 -10.96 -10.30 6.28
N ARG A 27 -10.78 -8.97 6.26
CA ARG A 27 -11.73 -8.04 6.89
C ARG A 27 -13.01 -7.91 6.07
N ARG A 28 -14.15 -8.04 6.77
CA ARG A 28 -15.52 -7.93 6.21
C ARG A 28 -16.24 -6.65 6.62
N GLU A 29 -15.62 -5.88 7.52
CA GLU A 29 -16.22 -4.69 8.13
C GLU A 29 -15.61 -3.42 7.54
N LEU A 30 -16.45 -2.62 6.91
CA LEU A 30 -16.07 -1.37 6.25
C LEU A 30 -15.33 -0.41 7.20
N ALA A 31 -15.73 -0.35 8.47
CA ALA A 31 -15.05 0.49 9.47
C ALA A 31 -13.59 0.05 9.73
N VAL A 32 -13.33 -1.25 9.71
CA VAL A 32 -11.96 -1.79 9.88
C VAL A 32 -11.13 -1.51 8.65
N ILE A 33 -11.74 -1.60 7.47
CA ILE A 33 -11.06 -1.31 6.21
C ILE A 33 -10.63 0.15 6.12
N VAL A 34 -11.48 1.11 6.54
CA VAL A 34 -11.07 2.53 6.55
C VAL A 34 -9.92 2.80 7.53
N ARG A 35 -9.88 2.10 8.68
CA ARG A 35 -8.74 2.17 9.60
C ARG A 35 -7.47 1.57 8.99
N MET A 36 -7.58 0.46 8.25
CA MET A 36 -6.45 -0.13 7.54
C MET A 36 -5.93 0.78 6.43
N PHE A 37 -6.82 1.48 5.72
CA PHE A 37 -6.42 2.47 4.73
C PHE A 37 -5.66 3.64 5.36
N ALA A 38 -6.11 4.14 6.51
CA ALA A 38 -5.36 5.15 7.26
C ALA A 38 -3.98 4.64 7.69
N ALA A 39 -3.90 3.38 8.18
CA ALA A 39 -2.63 2.75 8.54
C ALA A 39 -1.68 2.60 7.33
N GLN A 40 -2.21 2.28 6.14
CA GLN A 40 -1.41 2.29 4.91
C GLN A 40 -0.91 3.67 4.53
N GLY A 41 -1.76 4.69 4.66
CA GLY A 41 -1.35 6.09 4.44
C GLY A 41 -0.19 6.49 5.35
N VAL A 42 -0.22 6.07 6.62
CA VAL A 42 0.89 6.29 7.57
C VAL A 42 2.13 5.51 7.15
N ALA A 43 2.00 4.23 6.78
CA ALA A 43 3.15 3.42 6.36
C ALA A 43 3.82 3.98 5.10
N LEU A 44 3.03 4.46 4.13
CA LEU A 44 3.53 5.12 2.93
C LEU A 44 4.21 6.46 3.25
N ALA A 45 3.62 7.28 4.11
CA ALA A 45 4.24 8.53 4.55
C ALA A 45 5.57 8.28 5.29
N ALA A 46 5.63 7.22 6.11
CA ALA A 46 6.85 6.79 6.78
C ALA A 46 7.92 6.35 5.77
N LEU A 47 7.55 5.57 4.75
CA LEU A 47 8.45 5.18 3.65
C LEU A 47 9.05 6.41 2.97
N VAL A 48 8.22 7.38 2.59
CA VAL A 48 8.71 8.61 1.91
C VAL A 48 9.55 9.48 2.85
N THR A 49 9.23 9.50 4.14
CA THR A 49 10.03 10.22 5.15
C THR A 49 11.41 9.58 5.33
N VAL A 50 11.48 8.25 5.32
CA VAL A 50 12.75 7.49 5.40
C VAL A 50 13.61 7.78 4.17
N LEU A 51 13.01 7.80 2.97
CA LEU A 51 13.69 8.22 1.74
C LEU A 51 14.19 9.67 1.82
N ALA A 52 13.32 10.61 2.23
CA ALA A 52 13.68 12.02 2.40
C ALA A 52 14.86 12.23 3.36
N ALA A 53 14.86 11.51 4.49
CA ALA A 53 15.91 11.57 5.49
C ALA A 53 17.24 10.94 5.02
N HIS A 54 17.17 9.96 4.11
CA HIS A 54 18.36 9.35 3.52
C HIS A 54 18.97 10.24 2.43
N GLU A 55 18.13 10.79 1.55
CA GLU A 55 18.56 11.66 0.44
C GLU A 55 18.86 13.10 0.88
N GLY A 56 18.45 13.50 2.09
CA GLY A 56 18.61 14.87 2.59
C GLY A 56 17.73 15.91 1.88
N SER A 57 16.67 15.47 1.20
CA SER A 57 15.78 16.32 0.39
C SER A 57 14.63 16.90 1.21
N ALA A 58 14.62 18.23 1.36
CA ALA A 58 13.51 18.95 1.99
C ALA A 58 12.22 18.87 1.16
N GLU A 59 12.34 18.75 -0.17
CA GLU A 59 11.20 18.60 -1.08
C GLU A 59 10.48 17.27 -0.84
N LEU A 60 11.22 16.15 -0.72
CA LEU A 60 10.66 14.86 -0.34
C LEU A 60 10.02 14.89 1.05
N GLY A 61 10.59 15.66 1.97
CA GLY A 61 9.97 15.91 3.28
C GLY A 61 8.60 16.57 3.16
N GLY A 62 8.48 17.60 2.32
CA GLY A 62 7.20 18.25 2.02
C GLY A 62 6.19 17.28 1.38
N VAL A 63 6.64 16.44 0.44
CA VAL A 63 5.81 15.40 -0.17
C VAL A 63 5.34 14.37 0.86
N ALA A 64 6.20 13.93 1.77
CA ALA A 64 5.84 12.99 2.82
C ALA A 64 4.74 13.54 3.74
N VAL A 65 4.83 14.82 4.11
CA VAL A 65 3.79 15.51 4.90
C VAL A 65 2.49 15.59 4.10
N GLY A 66 2.56 15.95 2.82
CA GLY A 66 1.39 15.98 1.94
C GLY A 66 0.70 14.61 1.84
N ILE A 67 1.47 13.54 1.66
CA ILE A 67 0.96 12.16 1.66
C ILE A 67 0.31 11.84 3.00
N LEU A 68 0.94 12.15 4.13
CA LEU A 68 0.38 11.87 5.44
C LEU A 68 -0.97 12.58 5.63
N VAL A 69 -1.03 13.88 5.34
CA VAL A 69 -2.25 14.67 5.50
C VAL A 69 -3.36 14.15 4.58
N LEU A 70 -3.05 13.91 3.31
CA LEU A 70 -4.06 13.49 2.33
C LEU A 70 -4.49 12.03 2.54
N ARG A 71 -3.55 11.11 2.69
CA ARG A 71 -3.79 9.66 2.72
C ARG A 71 -4.16 9.13 4.10
N ALA A 72 -3.57 9.66 5.17
CA ALA A 72 -3.88 9.22 6.53
C ALA A 72 -4.92 10.12 7.25
N GLY A 73 -5.11 11.35 6.78
CA GLY A 73 -6.09 12.30 7.34
C GLY A 73 -7.35 12.45 6.48
N VAL A 74 -7.21 13.14 5.35
CA VAL A 74 -8.34 13.63 4.53
C VAL A 74 -9.14 12.49 3.91
N LEU A 75 -8.51 11.59 3.15
CA LEU A 75 -9.23 10.47 2.51
C LEU A 75 -9.95 9.59 3.54
N PRO A 76 -9.31 9.11 4.63
CA PRO A 76 -10.00 8.31 5.64
C PRO A 76 -11.15 9.04 6.30
N TRP A 77 -11.05 10.36 6.49
CA TRP A 77 -12.15 11.18 6.99
C TRP A 77 -13.31 11.24 5.99
N LEU A 78 -13.04 11.49 4.71
CA LEU A 78 -14.05 11.50 3.64
C LEU A 78 -14.76 10.14 3.51
N LEU A 79 -14.01 9.05 3.58
CA LEU A 79 -14.57 7.69 3.54
C LEU A 79 -15.45 7.40 4.76
N ARG A 80 -15.02 7.79 5.96
CA ARG A 80 -15.86 7.67 7.17
C ARG A 80 -17.13 8.48 7.04
N ARG A 81 -17.06 9.70 6.51
CA ARG A 81 -18.21 10.57 6.31
C ARG A 81 -19.17 10.03 5.25
N ALA A 82 -18.66 9.52 4.13
CA ALA A 82 -19.48 8.86 3.10
C ALA A 82 -20.17 7.60 3.65
N LEU A 83 -19.43 6.80 4.44
CA LEU A 83 -19.97 5.59 5.05
C LEU A 83 -21.05 5.89 6.11
N ALA A 84 -20.89 6.96 6.89
CA ALA A 84 -21.89 7.39 7.86
C ALA A 84 -23.23 7.78 7.21
N GLN A 85 -23.17 8.31 5.97
CA GLN A 85 -24.35 8.72 5.20
C GLN A 85 -25.05 7.55 4.49
N ALA A 86 -24.37 6.41 4.28
CA ALA A 86 -24.90 5.26 3.55
C ALA A 86 -25.81 4.30 4.37
N GLY A 87 -26.05 4.60 5.65
CA GLY A 87 -26.98 3.84 6.51
C GLY A 87 -26.46 2.47 7.01
N PRO A 88 -27.31 1.67 7.67
CA PRO A 88 -26.93 0.43 8.40
C PRO A 88 -26.59 -0.79 7.52
N ALA A 89 -26.47 -0.63 6.19
CA ALA A 89 -26.02 -1.68 5.27
C ALA A 89 -24.50 -1.97 5.41
N ARG A 90 -24.04 -2.23 6.64
CA ARG A 90 -22.63 -2.29 7.07
C ARG A 90 -21.93 -3.62 6.82
N ARG A 91 -22.65 -4.65 6.35
CA ARG A 91 -22.11 -6.01 6.23
C ARG A 91 -21.99 -6.39 4.76
N GLU A 92 -20.76 -6.67 4.34
CA GLU A 92 -20.47 -7.27 3.03
C GLU A 92 -21.24 -8.60 2.94
N THR A 93 -22.17 -8.70 2.00
CA THR A 93 -22.73 -9.99 1.58
C THR A 93 -21.60 -10.83 1.01
N ARG A 94 -21.49 -12.09 1.48
CA ARG A 94 -20.41 -13.07 1.30
C ARG A 94 -19.43 -12.77 0.15
N PRO A 95 -18.10 -12.74 0.41
CA PRO A 95 -17.08 -12.59 -0.63
C PRO A 95 -17.28 -13.61 -1.76
N LEU A 96 -17.05 -13.22 -3.03
CA LEU A 96 -17.13 -14.14 -4.17
C LEU A 96 -16.11 -15.27 -4.07
N VAL A 97 -14.97 -15.00 -3.45
CA VAL A 97 -13.87 -15.94 -3.23
C VAL A 97 -13.71 -16.15 -1.73
N ASN A 98 -13.62 -17.41 -1.29
CA ASN A 98 -13.39 -17.69 0.12
C ASN A 98 -12.02 -17.15 0.59
N VAL A 99 -11.84 -17.01 1.90
CA VAL A 99 -10.62 -16.41 2.47
C VAL A 99 -9.38 -17.23 2.13
N ALA A 100 -9.47 -18.56 2.18
CA ALA A 100 -8.33 -19.44 1.88
C ALA A 100 -7.84 -19.28 0.42
N THR A 101 -8.76 -19.32 -0.54
CA THR A 101 -8.46 -19.08 -1.96
C THR A 101 -7.93 -17.67 -2.19
N SER A 102 -8.43 -16.66 -1.46
CA SER A 102 -7.91 -15.29 -1.55
C SER A 102 -6.46 -15.18 -1.04
N LEU A 103 -6.12 -15.89 0.03
CA LEU A 103 -4.76 -15.91 0.57
C LEU A 103 -3.80 -16.67 -0.36
N LEU A 104 -4.25 -17.79 -0.95
CA LEU A 104 -3.48 -18.50 -1.97
C LEU A 104 -3.24 -17.62 -3.21
N ALA A 105 -4.28 -16.91 -3.67
CA ALA A 105 -4.14 -15.95 -4.75
C ALA A 105 -3.13 -14.85 -4.38
N ALA A 106 -3.20 -14.27 -3.18
CA ALA A 106 -2.24 -13.28 -2.72
C ALA A 106 -0.80 -13.81 -2.69
N ALA A 107 -0.59 -15.06 -2.25
CA ALA A 107 0.72 -15.69 -2.26
C ALA A 107 1.26 -15.88 -3.70
N LEU A 108 0.41 -16.35 -4.63
CA LEU A 108 0.76 -16.48 -6.04
C LEU A 108 1.07 -15.13 -6.70
N LEU A 109 0.26 -14.10 -6.40
CA LEU A 109 0.49 -12.74 -6.88
C LEU A 109 1.77 -12.14 -6.29
N THR A 110 2.12 -12.47 -5.06
CA THR A 110 3.39 -12.08 -4.43
C THR A 110 4.55 -12.74 -5.19
N LEU A 111 4.49 -14.05 -5.44
CA LEU A 111 5.52 -14.75 -6.21
C LEU A 111 5.67 -14.16 -7.62
N LEU A 112 4.55 -13.87 -8.28
CA LEU A 112 4.53 -13.22 -9.59
C LEU A 112 5.18 -11.84 -9.53
N ALA A 113 4.84 -11.02 -8.54
CA ALA A 113 5.43 -9.70 -8.34
C ALA A 113 6.96 -9.79 -8.19
N TYR A 114 7.46 -10.72 -7.39
CA TYR A 114 8.90 -10.95 -7.25
C TYR A 114 9.55 -11.40 -8.55
N ALA A 115 8.91 -12.28 -9.32
CA ALA A 115 9.43 -12.74 -10.60
C ALA A 115 9.52 -11.61 -11.63
N VAL A 116 8.47 -10.79 -11.78
CA VAL A 116 8.44 -9.70 -12.78
C VAL A 116 9.30 -8.51 -12.38
N SER A 117 9.56 -8.32 -11.08
CA SER A 117 10.40 -7.24 -10.58
C SER A 117 11.90 -7.58 -10.57
N GLN A 118 12.31 -8.84 -10.79
CA GLN A 118 13.74 -9.23 -10.83
C GLN A 118 14.59 -8.33 -11.74
N PRO A 119 14.18 -8.04 -12.99
CA PRO A 119 14.99 -7.21 -13.89
C PRO A 119 15.15 -5.77 -13.38
N LEU A 120 14.13 -5.22 -12.71
CA LEU A 120 14.18 -3.87 -12.12
C LEU A 120 15.19 -3.80 -10.98
N VAL A 121 15.22 -4.83 -10.13
CA VAL A 121 16.20 -4.94 -9.03
C VAL A 121 17.62 -5.08 -9.58
N ALA A 122 17.79 -5.91 -10.62
CA ALA A 122 19.09 -6.14 -11.24
C ALA A 122 19.66 -4.90 -11.94
N LEU A 123 18.79 -4.00 -12.42
CA LEU A 123 19.19 -2.79 -13.16
C LEU A 123 19.93 -1.78 -12.26
N ALA A 124 19.50 -1.63 -11.02
CA ALA A 124 20.12 -0.72 -10.04
C ALA A 124 19.96 -1.28 -8.61
N PRO A 125 20.83 -2.21 -8.18
CA PRO A 125 20.69 -2.87 -6.89
C PRO A 125 20.83 -1.87 -5.73
N SER A 126 19.77 -1.69 -4.96
CA SER A 126 19.73 -0.83 -3.77
C SER A 126 18.64 -1.32 -2.80
N PRO A 127 18.69 -0.92 -1.52
CA PRO A 127 17.61 -1.27 -0.58
C PRO A 127 16.22 -0.88 -1.09
N ALA A 128 16.11 0.28 -1.77
CA ALA A 128 14.85 0.74 -2.35
C ALA A 128 14.38 -0.14 -3.52
N THR A 129 15.29 -0.54 -4.42
CA THR A 129 14.89 -1.40 -5.54
C THR A 129 14.52 -2.80 -5.08
N HIS A 130 15.19 -3.34 -4.04
CA HIS A 130 14.81 -4.60 -3.40
C HIS A 130 13.41 -4.59 -2.78
N ALA A 131 12.86 -3.41 -2.45
CA ALA A 131 11.50 -3.26 -1.94
C ALA A 131 10.42 -3.14 -3.02
N ILE A 132 10.78 -2.91 -4.30
CA ILE A 132 9.83 -2.78 -5.42
C ILE A 132 8.83 -3.95 -5.52
N PRO A 133 9.25 -5.23 -5.41
CA PRO A 133 8.33 -6.36 -5.47
C PRO A 133 7.18 -6.28 -4.45
N VAL A 134 7.44 -5.68 -3.28
CA VAL A 134 6.43 -5.49 -2.24
C VAL A 134 5.36 -4.51 -2.71
N GLY A 135 5.76 -3.38 -3.29
CA GLY A 135 4.83 -2.42 -3.89
C GLY A 135 4.00 -3.05 -5.01
N VAL A 136 4.64 -3.80 -5.92
CA VAL A 136 3.94 -4.53 -7.01
C VAL A 136 2.96 -5.56 -6.46
N THR A 137 3.32 -6.26 -5.38
CA THR A 137 2.40 -7.19 -4.69
C THR A 137 1.16 -6.46 -4.19
N VAL A 138 1.33 -5.30 -3.54
CA VAL A 138 0.21 -4.48 -3.05
C VAL A 138 -0.69 -4.03 -4.20
N VAL A 139 -0.11 -3.64 -5.35
CA VAL A 139 -0.87 -3.32 -6.58
C VAL A 139 -1.74 -4.50 -7.02
N LEU A 140 -1.13 -5.67 -7.18
CA LEU A 140 -1.81 -6.87 -7.67
C LEU A 140 -2.89 -7.35 -6.70
N VAL A 141 -2.64 -7.30 -5.39
CA VAL A 141 -3.64 -7.64 -4.36
C VAL A 141 -4.78 -6.62 -4.37
N GLY A 142 -4.48 -5.32 -4.50
CA GLY A 142 -5.50 -4.28 -4.65
C GLY A 142 -6.39 -4.51 -5.87
N PHE A 143 -5.78 -4.82 -7.01
CA PHE A 143 -6.50 -5.17 -8.23
C PHE A 143 -7.35 -6.43 -8.07
N PHE A 144 -6.82 -7.49 -7.45
CA PHE A 144 -7.58 -8.71 -7.14
C PHE A 144 -8.81 -8.40 -6.28
N VAL A 145 -8.67 -7.56 -5.24
CA VAL A 145 -9.80 -7.12 -4.42
C VAL A 145 -10.81 -6.31 -5.25
N LEU A 146 -10.33 -5.40 -6.10
CA LEU A 146 -11.19 -4.58 -6.96
C LEU A 146 -12.07 -5.44 -7.89
N VAL A 147 -11.49 -6.48 -8.51
CA VAL A 147 -12.20 -7.34 -9.47
C VAL A 147 -13.11 -8.38 -8.77
N THR A 148 -12.75 -8.85 -7.58
CA THR A 148 -13.49 -9.91 -6.87
C THR A 148 -14.59 -9.41 -5.93
N ARG A 149 -14.74 -8.09 -5.73
CA ARG A 149 -15.77 -7.50 -4.86
C ARG A 149 -16.92 -6.94 -5.70
N ARG A 150 -18.16 -7.15 -5.24
CA ARG A 150 -19.38 -6.68 -5.92
C ARG A 150 -19.90 -5.33 -5.43
N ARG A 151 -19.49 -4.88 -4.25
CA ARG A 151 -19.95 -3.61 -3.67
C ARG A 151 -18.98 -2.49 -4.05
N ALA A 152 -19.53 -1.36 -4.48
CA ALA A 152 -18.76 -0.17 -4.84
C ALA A 152 -17.77 0.27 -3.74
N LEU A 153 -18.15 0.16 -2.46
CA LEU A 153 -17.25 0.50 -1.35
C LEU A 153 -16.07 -0.46 -1.21
N SER A 154 -16.27 -1.77 -1.41
CA SER A 154 -15.19 -2.76 -1.33
C SER A 154 -14.32 -2.77 -2.60
N GLN A 155 -14.90 -2.38 -3.73
CA GLN A 155 -14.15 -2.07 -4.95
C GLN A 155 -13.27 -0.84 -4.75
N LEU A 156 -13.82 0.24 -4.17
CA LEU A 156 -13.07 1.44 -3.84
C LEU A 156 -11.88 1.14 -2.94
N VAL A 157 -12.02 0.20 -2.01
CA VAL A 157 -10.91 -0.28 -1.16
C VAL A 157 -9.83 -0.98 -1.99
N GLY A 158 -10.21 -1.88 -2.90
CA GLY A 158 -9.26 -2.52 -3.81
C GLY A 158 -8.54 -1.50 -4.68
N PHE A 159 -9.26 -0.49 -5.19
CA PHE A 159 -8.69 0.63 -5.93
C PHE A 159 -7.71 1.45 -5.08
N LEU A 160 -8.08 1.81 -3.85
CA LEU A 160 -7.21 2.56 -2.95
C LEU A 160 -5.96 1.78 -2.55
N LEU A 161 -6.09 0.47 -2.35
CA LEU A 161 -4.98 -0.43 -2.08
C LEU A 161 -4.02 -0.47 -3.27
N MET A 162 -4.57 -0.61 -4.48
CA MET A 162 -3.82 -0.58 -5.73
C MET A 162 -3.06 0.75 -5.89
N ASP A 163 -3.73 1.87 -5.65
CA ASP A 163 -3.17 3.22 -5.76
C ASP A 163 -2.03 3.49 -4.76
N ASN A 164 -2.17 2.99 -3.52
CA ASN A 164 -1.08 3.03 -2.53
C ASN A 164 0.13 2.17 -2.99
N GLY A 165 -0.13 1.00 -3.59
CA GLY A 165 0.92 0.16 -4.18
C GLY A 165 1.65 0.88 -5.31
N ILE A 166 0.93 1.53 -6.23
CA ILE A 166 1.51 2.30 -7.35
C ILE A 166 2.38 3.44 -6.81
N THR A 167 1.86 4.19 -5.83
CA THR A 167 2.59 5.29 -5.20
C THR A 167 3.89 4.78 -4.55
N THR A 168 3.82 3.65 -3.85
CA THR A 168 4.99 3.00 -3.24
C THR A 168 6.04 2.65 -4.29
N VAL A 169 5.64 1.95 -5.36
CA VAL A 169 6.56 1.60 -6.45
C VAL A 169 7.20 2.84 -7.05
N GLY A 170 6.41 3.89 -7.31
CA GLY A 170 6.91 5.16 -7.85
C GLY A 170 8.03 5.75 -7.01
N PHE A 171 7.83 5.89 -5.70
CA PHE A 171 8.89 6.42 -4.81
C PHE A 171 10.12 5.52 -4.76
N LEU A 172 9.95 4.19 -4.68
CA LEU A 172 11.07 3.25 -4.66
C LEU A 172 11.87 3.25 -5.96
N THR A 173 11.23 3.49 -7.10
CA THR A 173 11.91 3.62 -8.40
C THR A 173 12.62 4.96 -8.55
N THR A 174 12.06 6.05 -8.00
CA THR A 174 12.64 7.39 -8.12
C THR A 174 13.77 7.63 -7.12
N SER A 175 13.73 7.01 -5.93
CA SER A 175 14.79 7.17 -4.92
C SER A 175 16.18 6.67 -5.34
N GLY A 176 16.26 5.88 -6.41
CA GLY A 176 17.54 5.46 -7.00
C GLY A 176 18.07 6.41 -8.09
N VAL A 177 17.21 7.26 -8.65
CA VAL A 177 17.53 8.12 -9.80
C VAL A 177 17.91 9.53 -9.36
N GLY A 178 17.64 9.89 -8.09
CA GLY A 178 17.60 11.28 -7.67
C GLY A 178 16.39 11.97 -8.28
N LEU A 179 15.76 12.85 -7.52
CA LEU A 179 14.84 13.82 -8.11
C LEU A 179 15.65 14.77 -9.00
N ILE A 180 15.79 14.40 -10.28
CA ILE A 180 16.17 15.27 -11.39
C ILE A 180 14.96 15.53 -12.26
#